data_AF-A0A1V0I0L6-F1
#
_entry.id   AF-A0A1V0I0L6-F1
#
_cell.length_a   1.000
_cell.length_b   1.000
_cell.length_c   1.000
_cell.angle_alpha   90.00
_cell.angle_beta   90.00
_cell.angle_gamma   90.00
#
_symmetry.space_group_name_H-M   'P 1'
#
loop_
_entity.id
_entity.type
_entity.pdbx_description
1 polymer ?
#
loop_
_entity_poly.entity_id
_entity_poly.type
_entity_poly.pdbx_seq_one_letter_code
_entity_poly.pdbx_strand_id
1 'polypeptide(L)'
;MAEAKRHLEVCGDFVVVFTDGEGHGVHHSELIDLMAHSRSLAKVRERFAASRSNLIETLKHFGYDFDALLQSQFREGFRDTALAKLHRVDPKWIARKREALGFSNVPGRSRVEFSSEQVRIAYDAAGSLAGAARLMGINRQTFKKLYAQALKKVEPRQDDNPDQSLGNEGLAKVSAATQRVGSKVFYSEDELKKFFDDEWEDS
;
A
#
# COMPACT_ATOMS: atom_id res chain seq x y z
N MET A 1 29.42 28.30 7.37
CA MET A 1 28.44 27.22 7.58
C MET A 1 27.79 26.96 6.23
N ALA A 2 27.76 25.71 5.74
CA ALA A 2 27.10 25.42 4.46
C ALA A 2 25.59 25.43 4.70
N GLU A 3 24.90 26.46 4.21
CA GLU A 3 23.44 26.49 4.22
C GLU A 3 22.92 25.30 3.39
N ALA A 4 21.99 24.55 3.98
CA ALA A 4 21.34 23.45 3.27
C ALA A 4 20.63 24.02 2.05
N LYS A 5 21.06 23.64 0.85
CA LYS A 5 20.49 24.17 -0.41
C LYS A 5 18.99 23.90 -0.57
N ARG A 6 18.44 22.89 0.12
CA ARG A 6 17.04 22.42 -0.03
C ARG A 6 16.46 21.86 1.27
N HIS A 7 15.65 22.64 1.98
CA HIS A 7 14.96 22.21 3.21
C HIS A 7 13.65 22.98 3.45
N LEU A 8 12.83 22.46 4.36
CA LEU A 8 11.61 23.09 4.87
C LEU A 8 11.81 23.57 6.29
N GLU A 9 11.29 24.74 6.58
CA GLU A 9 11.13 25.26 7.94
C GLU A 9 9.65 25.54 8.23
N VAL A 10 9.25 25.33 9.48
CA VAL A 10 7.90 25.63 9.94
C VAL A 10 7.89 26.99 10.61
N CYS A 11 7.03 27.87 10.14
CA CYS A 11 6.81 29.21 10.70
C CYS A 11 5.31 29.39 10.99
N GLY A 12 4.87 28.95 12.18
CA GLY A 12 3.45 28.93 12.55
C GLY A 12 2.67 28.02 11.60
N ASP A 13 1.66 28.57 10.93
CA ASP A 13 0.81 27.85 9.97
C ASP A 13 1.41 27.74 8.56
N PHE A 14 2.63 28.26 8.37
CA PHE A 14 3.31 28.26 7.08
C PHE A 14 4.50 27.31 7.07
N VAL A 15 4.77 26.79 5.87
CA VAL A 15 5.99 26.06 5.52
C VAL A 15 6.80 26.96 4.61
N VAL A 16 8.03 27.28 5.02
CA VAL A 16 9.00 27.98 4.18
C VAL A 16 9.83 26.94 3.46
N VAL A 17 9.78 26.96 2.14
CA VAL A 17 10.56 26.09 1.27
C VAL A 17 11.80 26.85 0.84
N PHE A 18 12.98 26.38 1.23
CA PHE A 18 14.26 26.94 0.83
C PHE A 18 14.81 26.18 -0.38
N THR A 19 15.11 26.91 -1.46
CA THR A 19 15.77 26.39 -2.66
C THR A 19 16.89 27.34 -3.07
N ASP A 20 18.13 26.86 -3.02
CA ASP A 20 19.33 27.58 -3.45
C ASP A 20 19.49 28.98 -2.80
N GLY A 21 19.05 29.12 -1.55
CA GLY A 21 19.15 30.35 -0.75
C GLY A 21 17.91 31.24 -0.81
N GLU A 22 16.93 30.95 -1.66
CA GLU A 22 15.66 31.65 -1.70
C GLU A 22 14.58 30.88 -0.94
N GLY A 23 13.84 31.58 -0.06
CA GLY A 23 12.74 31.02 0.73
C GLY A 23 11.38 31.50 0.22
N HIS A 24 10.47 30.58 -0.05
CA HIS A 24 9.07 30.91 -0.35
C HIS A 24 8.12 30.27 0.68
N GLY A 25 7.26 31.08 1.27
CA GLY A 25 6.27 30.64 2.24
C GLY A 25 5.00 30.13 1.57
N VAL A 26 4.53 28.96 1.99
CA VAL A 26 3.30 28.33 1.52
C VAL A 26 2.49 27.91 2.75
N HIS A 27 1.16 28.02 2.70
CA HIS A 27 0.34 27.58 3.83
C HIS A 27 0.43 26.05 3.98
N HIS A 28 0.50 25.54 5.22
CA HIS A 28 0.71 24.11 5.47
C HIS A 28 -0.37 23.21 4.87
N SER A 29 -1.61 23.72 4.71
CA SER A 29 -2.70 22.96 4.09
C SER A 29 -2.33 22.49 2.68
N GLU A 30 -1.55 23.26 1.93
CA GLU A 30 -1.15 22.86 0.56
C GLU A 30 -0.24 21.63 0.56
N LEU A 31 0.64 21.51 1.56
CA LEU A 31 1.47 20.32 1.76
C LEU A 31 0.59 19.10 2.09
N ILE A 32 -0.36 19.29 3.01
CA ILE A 32 -1.26 18.23 3.48
C ILE A 32 -2.21 17.79 2.37
N ASP A 33 -2.82 18.72 1.66
CA ASP A 33 -3.70 18.46 0.53
C ASP A 33 -2.95 17.72 -0.56
N LEU A 34 -1.76 18.18 -0.95
CA LEU A 34 -0.97 17.51 -1.97
C LEU A 34 -0.63 16.07 -1.55
N MET A 35 -0.29 15.86 -0.28
CA MET A 35 0.00 14.53 0.25
C MET A 35 -1.26 13.64 0.28
N ALA A 36 -2.41 14.16 0.71
CA ALA A 36 -3.66 13.43 0.79
C ALA A 36 -4.18 13.00 -0.59
N HIS A 37 -4.08 13.88 -1.59
CA HIS A 37 -4.53 13.61 -2.95
C HIS A 37 -3.57 12.69 -3.70
N SER A 38 -2.27 12.98 -3.67
CA SER A 38 -1.28 12.22 -4.45
C SER A 38 -0.89 10.90 -3.79
N ARG A 39 -1.00 10.81 -2.46
CA ARG A 39 -0.51 9.68 -1.64
C ARG A 39 0.95 9.33 -1.96
N SER A 40 1.77 10.32 -2.36
CA SER A 40 3.13 10.13 -2.87
C SER A 40 4.08 11.22 -2.36
N LEU A 41 5.18 10.81 -1.73
CA LEU A 41 6.25 11.73 -1.35
C LEU A 41 6.99 12.27 -2.56
N ALA A 42 7.07 11.51 -3.66
CA ALA A 42 7.72 11.97 -4.87
C ALA A 42 6.97 13.17 -5.46
N LYS A 43 5.63 13.08 -5.50
CA LYS A 43 4.79 14.20 -5.96
C LYS A 43 4.86 15.41 -5.06
N VAL A 44 4.91 15.20 -3.74
CA VAL A 44 5.13 16.31 -2.80
C VAL A 44 6.49 16.98 -3.01
N ARG A 45 7.55 16.20 -3.26
CA ARG A 45 8.91 16.72 -3.50
C ARG A 45 9.06 17.56 -4.75
N GLU A 46 8.21 17.37 -5.76
CA GLU A 46 8.20 18.22 -6.96
C GLU A 46 7.89 19.68 -6.61
N ARG A 47 7.12 19.92 -5.54
CA ARG A 47 6.73 21.27 -5.08
C ARG A 47 7.44 21.72 -3.81
N PHE A 48 7.68 20.80 -2.88
CA PHE A 48 8.32 21.03 -1.60
C PHE A 48 9.70 20.37 -1.62
N ALA A 49 10.65 21.01 -2.31
CA ALA A 49 11.98 20.48 -2.56
C ALA A 49 12.79 20.36 -1.26
N ALA A 50 12.68 19.21 -0.60
CA ALA A 50 13.40 18.92 0.63
C ALA A 50 13.79 17.45 0.75
N SER A 51 14.62 17.17 1.76
CA SER A 51 14.98 15.79 2.09
C SER A 51 13.75 15.01 2.55
N ARG A 52 13.76 13.69 2.32
CA ARG A 52 12.67 12.79 2.77
C ARG A 52 12.39 12.93 4.26
N SER A 53 13.43 12.96 5.09
CA SER A 53 13.27 13.00 6.54
C SER A 53 12.62 14.31 6.98
N ASN A 54 13.08 15.44 6.43
CA ASN A 54 12.52 16.75 6.72
C ASN A 54 11.05 16.83 6.25
N LEU A 55 10.70 16.33 5.06
CA LEU A 55 9.30 16.26 4.61
C LEU A 55 8.40 15.43 5.53
N ILE A 56 8.85 14.24 5.93
CA ILE A 56 8.06 13.37 6.82
C ILE A 56 7.89 14.04 8.20
N GLU A 57 8.91 14.73 8.69
CA GLU A 57 8.86 15.48 9.94
C GLU A 57 7.89 16.67 9.86
N THR A 58 7.95 17.46 8.78
CA THR A 58 7.02 18.56 8.53
C THR A 58 5.58 18.06 8.40
N LEU A 59 5.34 16.98 7.64
CA LEU A 59 4.01 16.36 7.55
C LEU A 59 3.48 15.95 8.93
N LYS A 60 4.34 15.30 9.73
CA LYS A 60 4.00 14.88 11.09
C LYS A 60 3.70 16.08 11.99
N HIS A 61 4.45 17.17 11.86
CA HIS A 61 4.23 18.41 12.62
C HIS A 61 2.79 18.94 12.41
N PHE A 62 2.30 18.89 11.18
CA PHE A 62 0.92 19.29 10.84
C PHE A 62 -0.11 18.15 10.95
N GLY A 63 0.21 17.08 11.68
CA GLY A 63 -0.74 16.01 12.00
C GLY A 63 -0.94 14.96 10.91
N TYR A 64 -0.16 14.96 9.82
CA TYR A 64 -0.22 13.93 8.80
C TYR A 64 0.74 12.78 9.11
N ASP A 65 0.19 11.60 9.38
CA ASP A 65 0.97 10.39 9.66
C ASP A 65 1.32 9.63 8.36
N PHE A 66 2.57 9.75 7.93
CA PHE A 66 3.09 9.03 6.78
C PHE A 66 3.14 7.51 7.00
N ASP A 67 3.36 7.04 8.24
CA ASP A 67 3.42 5.62 8.55
C ASP A 67 2.02 4.99 8.49
N ALA A 68 0.98 5.72 8.89
CA ALA A 68 -0.42 5.32 8.68
C ALA A 68 -0.76 5.18 7.19
N LEU A 69 -0.28 6.11 6.34
CA LEU A 69 -0.43 5.98 4.88
C LEU A 69 0.25 4.71 4.36
N LEU A 70 1.51 4.47 4.73
CA LEU A 70 2.23 3.27 4.31
C LEU A 70 1.50 2.00 4.76
N GLN A 71 0.97 1.98 5.99
CA GLN A 71 0.16 0.87 6.49
C GLN A 71 -1.08 0.61 5.61
N SER A 72 -1.79 1.66 5.19
CA SER A 72 -2.92 1.52 4.24
C SER A 72 -2.46 0.93 2.91
N GLN A 73 -1.38 1.47 2.34
CA GLN A 73 -0.84 1.00 1.06
C GLN A 73 -0.34 -0.45 1.13
N PHE A 74 0.23 -0.88 2.27
CA PHE A 74 0.57 -2.27 2.48
C PHE A 74 -0.66 -3.19 2.55
N ARG A 75 -1.75 -2.74 3.20
CA ARG A 75 -3.04 -3.47 3.23
C ARG A 75 -3.70 -3.54 1.86
N GLU A 76 -3.55 -2.50 1.05
CA GLU A 76 -3.97 -2.45 -0.36
C GLU A 76 -3.16 -3.41 -1.26
N GLY A 77 -2.08 -4.00 -0.73
CA GLY A 77 -1.28 -5.02 -1.42
C GLY A 77 -0.15 -4.46 -2.28
N PHE A 78 0.21 -3.18 -2.12
CA PHE A 78 1.36 -2.63 -2.81
C PHE A 78 2.65 -3.36 -2.41
N ARG A 79 3.49 -3.66 -3.42
CA ARG A 79 4.81 -4.27 -3.22
C ARG A 79 5.84 -3.20 -2.84
N ASP A 80 6.91 -3.61 -2.16
CA ASP A 80 7.97 -2.69 -1.73
C ASP A 80 8.60 -1.93 -2.89
N THR A 81 8.84 -2.60 -4.00
CA THR A 81 9.38 -1.98 -5.21
C THR A 81 8.43 -0.95 -5.83
N ALA A 82 7.12 -1.19 -5.74
CA ALA A 82 6.12 -0.24 -6.25
C ALA A 82 6.04 1.01 -5.36
N LEU A 83 6.05 0.84 -4.03
CA LEU A 83 6.06 1.97 -3.10
C LEU A 83 7.38 2.73 -3.12
N ALA A 84 8.51 2.03 -3.28
CA ALA A 84 9.81 2.66 -3.46
C ALA A 84 9.80 3.60 -4.67
N LYS A 85 9.25 3.15 -5.79
CA LYS A 85 9.04 4.00 -6.98
C LYS A 85 8.06 5.14 -6.70
N LEU A 86 6.89 4.84 -6.13
CA LEU A 86 5.84 5.83 -5.84
C LEU A 86 6.35 6.97 -4.94
N HIS A 87 7.17 6.67 -3.94
CA HIS A 87 7.70 7.65 -3.00
C HIS A 87 9.11 8.15 -3.36
N ARG A 88 9.72 7.61 -4.44
CA ARG A 88 11.11 7.86 -4.86
C ARG A 88 12.09 7.69 -3.68
N VAL A 89 12.01 6.53 -3.04
CA VAL A 89 12.85 6.12 -1.90
C VAL A 89 13.49 4.75 -2.13
N ASP A 90 14.46 4.39 -1.31
CA ASP A 90 15.12 3.09 -1.36
C ASP A 90 14.12 1.94 -1.05
N PRO A 91 14.06 0.88 -1.88
CA PRO A 91 13.25 -0.31 -1.59
C PRO A 91 13.54 -0.98 -0.24
N LYS A 92 14.80 -1.01 0.21
CA LYS A 92 15.21 -1.52 1.53
C LYS A 92 14.62 -0.68 2.65
N TRP A 93 14.48 0.63 2.44
CA TRP A 93 13.83 1.51 3.41
C TRP A 93 12.34 1.19 3.56
N ILE A 94 11.64 0.94 2.44
CA ILE A 94 10.25 0.48 2.47
C ILE A 94 10.12 -0.89 3.14
N ALA A 95 11.01 -1.84 2.84
CA ALA A 95 11.00 -3.17 3.46
C ALA A 95 11.22 -3.10 4.99
N ARG A 96 12.10 -2.22 5.47
CA ARG A 96 12.28 -1.97 6.91
C ARG A 96 11.04 -1.34 7.54
N LYS A 97 10.40 -0.38 6.84
CA LYS A 97 9.14 0.23 7.30
C LYS A 97 8.01 -0.80 7.35
N ARG A 98 7.92 -1.69 6.36
CA ARG A 98 6.96 -2.80 6.32
C ARG A 98 7.09 -3.68 7.56
N GLU A 99 8.31 -4.11 7.87
CA GLU A 99 8.61 -4.93 9.05
C GLU A 99 8.30 -4.19 10.36
N ALA A 100 8.72 -2.93 10.49
CA ALA A 100 8.44 -2.10 11.66
C ALA A 100 6.94 -1.89 11.91
N LEU A 101 6.14 -1.85 10.83
CA LEU A 101 4.68 -1.77 10.88
C LEU A 101 4.00 -3.14 11.04
N GLY A 102 4.78 -4.21 11.25
CA GLY A 102 4.30 -5.56 11.53
C GLY A 102 3.86 -6.35 10.29
N PHE A 103 4.16 -5.90 9.07
CA PHE A 103 3.84 -6.65 7.86
C PHE A 103 4.98 -7.62 7.52
N SER A 104 4.63 -8.81 7.01
CA SER A 104 5.64 -9.80 6.59
C SER A 104 6.35 -9.37 5.31
N ASN A 105 7.68 -9.44 5.30
CA ASN A 105 8.53 -9.26 4.11
C ASN A 105 8.60 -10.53 3.24
N VAL A 106 7.98 -11.64 3.65
CA VAL A 106 8.06 -12.90 2.91
C VAL A 106 7.16 -12.82 1.66
N PRO A 107 7.70 -13.04 0.45
CA PRO A 107 6.89 -13.10 -0.76
C PRO A 107 5.83 -14.20 -0.61
N GLY A 108 4.56 -13.81 -0.50
CA GLY A 108 3.43 -14.74 -0.55
C GLY A 108 2.75 -15.08 0.77
N ARG A 109 3.07 -14.45 1.90
CA ARG A 109 2.21 -14.56 3.10
C ARG A 109 1.33 -13.32 3.24
N SER A 110 0.12 -13.38 2.69
CA SER A 110 -0.97 -12.58 3.24
C SER A 110 -1.10 -12.95 4.72
N ARG A 111 -1.12 -11.95 5.61
CA ARG A 111 -1.38 -12.16 7.05
C ARG A 111 -2.79 -12.72 7.30
N VAL A 112 -3.65 -12.68 6.29
CA VAL A 112 -4.92 -13.39 6.32
C VAL A 112 -4.63 -14.86 6.11
N GLU A 113 -4.52 -15.59 7.21
CA GLU A 113 -4.55 -17.05 7.21
C GLU A 113 -5.98 -17.46 6.82
N PHE A 114 -6.15 -17.87 5.56
CA PHE A 114 -7.43 -18.37 5.10
C PHE A 114 -7.57 -19.83 5.50
N SER A 115 -8.69 -20.17 6.16
CA SER A 115 -8.99 -21.57 6.45
C SER A 115 -9.20 -22.32 5.13
N SER A 116 -8.96 -23.64 5.15
CA SER A 116 -9.21 -24.48 3.96
C SER A 116 -10.66 -24.43 3.50
N GLU A 117 -11.58 -24.19 4.44
CA GLU A 117 -13.01 -23.99 4.19
C GLU A 117 -13.29 -22.65 3.49
N GLN A 118 -12.72 -21.54 3.96
CA GLN A 118 -12.84 -20.23 3.31
C GLN A 118 -12.35 -20.25 1.86
N VAL A 119 -11.24 -20.97 1.61
CA VAL A 119 -10.67 -21.10 0.26
C VAL A 119 -11.59 -21.90 -0.66
N ARG A 120 -12.30 -22.92 -0.14
CA ARG A 120 -13.28 -23.70 -0.90
C ARG A 120 -14.54 -22.90 -1.20
N ILE A 121 -15.11 -22.25 -0.17
CA ILE A 121 -16.29 -21.39 -0.32
C ILE A 121 -16.04 -20.30 -1.36
N ALA A 122 -14.85 -19.68 -1.35
CA ALA A 122 -14.49 -18.68 -2.35
C ALA A 122 -14.38 -19.25 -3.77
N TYR A 123 -13.91 -20.50 -3.92
CA TYR A 123 -13.89 -21.19 -5.22
C TYR A 123 -15.31 -21.50 -5.69
N ASP A 124 -16.14 -22.07 -4.82
CA ASP A 124 -17.50 -22.48 -5.13
C ASP A 124 -18.37 -21.26 -5.49
N ALA A 125 -18.22 -20.16 -4.76
CA ALA A 125 -18.92 -18.90 -5.04
C ALA A 125 -18.51 -18.24 -6.36
N ALA A 126 -17.24 -18.38 -6.77
CA ALA A 126 -16.71 -17.71 -7.95
C ALA A 126 -16.70 -18.57 -9.23
N GLY A 127 -16.82 -19.89 -9.09
CA GLY A 127 -16.70 -20.88 -10.17
C GLY A 127 -15.34 -20.88 -10.90
N SER A 128 -14.34 -20.14 -10.41
CA SER A 128 -13.04 -20.01 -11.06
C SER A 128 -11.93 -19.57 -10.10
N LEU A 129 -10.70 -20.04 -10.32
CA LEU A 129 -9.53 -19.63 -9.54
C LEU A 129 -9.27 -18.12 -9.60
N ALA A 130 -9.56 -17.49 -10.75
CA ALA A 130 -9.33 -16.07 -10.95
C ALA A 130 -10.42 -15.20 -10.27
N GLY A 131 -11.67 -15.67 -10.24
CA GLY A 131 -12.75 -15.02 -9.50
C GLY A 131 -12.55 -15.17 -8.00
N ALA A 132 -12.20 -16.37 -7.53
CA ALA A 132 -11.99 -16.65 -6.11
C ALA A 132 -10.80 -15.88 -5.53
N ALA A 133 -9.70 -15.77 -6.29
CA ALA A 133 -8.56 -14.93 -5.92
C ALA A 133 -8.95 -13.45 -5.77
N ARG A 134 -9.83 -12.95 -6.65
CA ARG A 134 -10.38 -11.58 -6.55
C ARG A 134 -11.28 -11.41 -5.34
N LEU A 135 -12.16 -12.38 -5.05
CA LEU A 135 -13.03 -12.35 -3.85
C LEU A 135 -12.22 -12.32 -2.55
N MET A 136 -11.08 -13.01 -2.52
CA MET A 136 -10.20 -13.08 -1.35
C MET A 136 -9.12 -12.00 -1.32
N GLY A 137 -9.07 -11.11 -2.32
CA GLY A 137 -8.06 -10.04 -2.40
C GLY A 137 -6.61 -10.54 -2.51
N ILE A 138 -6.38 -11.72 -3.10
CA ILE A 138 -5.05 -12.31 -3.26
C ILE A 138 -4.71 -12.59 -4.73
N ASN A 139 -3.42 -12.83 -5.00
CA ASN A 139 -2.96 -13.26 -6.32
C ASN A 139 -3.51 -14.67 -6.67
N ARG A 140 -3.93 -14.86 -7.94
CA ARG A 140 -4.32 -16.15 -8.54
C ARG A 140 -3.36 -17.30 -8.22
N GLN A 141 -2.05 -17.10 -8.32
CA GLN A 141 -1.05 -18.13 -8.00
C GLN A 141 -1.05 -18.51 -6.52
N THR A 142 -1.24 -17.53 -5.63
CA THR A 142 -1.37 -17.76 -4.19
C THR A 142 -2.65 -18.52 -3.89
N PHE A 143 -3.77 -18.11 -4.47
CA PHE A 143 -5.05 -18.82 -4.34
C PHE A 143 -4.92 -20.27 -4.84
N LYS A 144 -4.31 -20.50 -6.01
CA LYS A 144 -4.10 -21.85 -6.57
C LYS A 144 -3.35 -22.76 -5.60
N LYS A 145 -2.32 -22.24 -4.92
CA LYS A 145 -1.55 -23.00 -3.91
C LYS A 145 -2.41 -23.33 -2.69
N LEU A 146 -3.17 -22.35 -2.18
CA LEU A 146 -4.07 -22.55 -1.04
C LEU A 146 -5.18 -23.55 -1.36
N TYR A 147 -5.78 -23.47 -2.55
CA TYR A 147 -6.83 -24.38 -2.99
C TYR A 147 -6.32 -25.81 -3.16
N ALA A 148 -5.12 -26.00 -3.74
CA ALA A 148 -4.49 -27.31 -3.83
C ALA A 148 -4.18 -27.91 -2.44
N GLN A 149 -3.76 -27.09 -1.48
CA GLN A 149 -3.57 -27.54 -0.10
C GLN A 149 -4.89 -27.87 0.61
N ALA A 150 -5.94 -27.08 0.35
CA ALA A 150 -7.27 -27.34 0.87
C ALA A 150 -7.83 -28.67 0.34
N LEU A 151 -7.64 -29.00 -0.94
CA LEU A 151 -8.07 -30.29 -1.50
C LEU A 151 -7.32 -31.48 -0.89
N LYS A 152 -6.01 -31.35 -0.64
CA LYS A 152 -5.19 -32.42 -0.04
C LYS A 152 -5.54 -32.78 1.40
N LYS A 153 -6.21 -31.89 2.14
CA LYS A 153 -6.66 -32.17 3.52
C LYS A 153 -7.91 -33.05 3.61
N VAL A 154 -8.45 -33.55 2.49
CA VAL A 154 -9.69 -34.36 2.49
C VAL A 154 -9.49 -35.88 2.38
N GLU A 155 -8.27 -36.41 2.27
CA GLU A 155 -8.06 -37.86 2.43
C GLU A 155 -6.77 -38.15 3.22
N PRO A 156 -6.74 -39.10 4.18
CA PRO A 156 -7.73 -40.12 4.54
C PRO A 156 -8.22 -40.08 6.01
N ARG A 157 -9.49 -40.44 6.26
CA ARG A 157 -9.89 -41.35 7.37
C ARG A 157 -11.36 -41.75 7.28
N GLN A 158 -11.57 -43.05 7.06
CA GLN A 158 -12.75 -43.83 7.48
C GLN A 158 -12.93 -43.74 9.01
N ASP A 159 -14.20 -43.72 9.45
CA ASP A 159 -14.81 -44.04 10.76
C ASP A 159 -14.22 -43.35 12.02
N ASP A 160 -14.94 -42.75 12.98
CA ASP A 160 -16.30 -42.96 13.51
C ASP A 160 -16.90 -41.66 14.11
N ASN A 161 -18.23 -41.56 14.02
CA ASN A 161 -19.19 -40.88 14.93
C ASN A 161 -19.32 -39.32 14.97
N PRO A 162 -20.57 -38.77 14.97
CA PRO A 162 -20.84 -37.35 15.11
C PRO A 162 -21.31 -36.99 16.53
N ASP A 163 -20.68 -36.00 17.15
CA ASP A 163 -21.40 -34.98 17.92
C ASP A 163 -20.43 -33.89 18.40
N GLN A 164 -20.62 -32.66 17.93
CA GLN A 164 -20.50 -31.46 18.76
C GLN A 164 -20.94 -30.22 17.95
N SER A 165 -22.13 -29.75 18.30
CA SER A 165 -22.70 -28.46 17.97
C SER A 165 -21.89 -27.28 18.53
N LEU A 166 -22.13 -26.10 17.92
CA LEU A 166 -21.95 -24.70 18.40
C LEU A 166 -20.95 -23.94 17.53
N GLY A 167 -21.28 -22.83 16.87
CA GLY A 167 -22.53 -22.08 16.82
C GLY A 167 -22.42 -21.04 15.70
N ASN A 168 -23.57 -20.77 15.08
CA ASN A 168 -23.76 -19.67 14.16
C ASN A 168 -23.59 -18.34 14.88
N GLU A 169 -22.61 -17.51 14.49
CA GLU A 169 -22.70 -16.05 14.58
C GLU A 169 -21.51 -15.40 13.86
N GLY A 170 -21.75 -14.85 12.66
CA GLY A 170 -20.71 -14.14 11.90
C GLY A 170 -21.07 -13.81 10.45
N LEU A 171 -22.20 -14.30 9.94
CA LEU A 171 -22.60 -14.22 8.52
C LEU A 171 -23.68 -13.16 8.23
N ALA A 172 -23.54 -11.92 8.73
CA ALA A 172 -24.51 -10.87 8.41
C ALA A 172 -23.95 -9.48 8.04
N LYS A 173 -22.65 -9.29 7.80
CA LYS A 173 -22.09 -7.94 7.55
C LYS A 173 -21.03 -7.81 6.44
N VAL A 174 -21.12 -8.58 5.35
CA VAL A 174 -20.19 -8.39 4.20
C VAL A 174 -20.88 -8.07 2.87
N SER A 175 -22.21 -8.16 2.77
CA SER A 175 -22.97 -7.78 1.57
C SER A 175 -23.60 -6.39 1.69
N ALA A 176 -22.82 -5.31 1.64
CA ALA A 176 -23.40 -3.97 1.47
C ALA A 176 -22.49 -2.86 0.89
N ALA A 177 -21.18 -3.03 0.71
CA ALA A 177 -20.28 -1.87 0.58
C ALA A 177 -19.46 -1.73 -0.73
N THR A 178 -19.83 -2.37 -1.84
CA THR A 178 -19.11 -2.17 -3.12
C THR A 178 -20.04 -2.09 -4.33
N GLN A 179 -21.09 -1.28 -4.24
CA GLN A 179 -21.61 -0.56 -5.40
C GLN A 179 -21.34 0.93 -5.19
N ARG A 180 -20.25 1.45 -5.78
CA ARG A 180 -20.14 2.82 -6.33
C ARG A 180 -18.72 3.10 -6.82
N VAL A 181 -18.61 3.13 -8.16
CA VAL A 181 -17.87 4.07 -9.03
C VAL A 181 -16.42 4.43 -8.69
N GLY A 182 -15.54 4.21 -9.68
CA GLY A 182 -14.29 4.94 -9.86
C GLY A 182 -13.52 4.42 -11.08
N SER A 183 -13.72 5.06 -12.24
CA SER A 183 -13.01 4.75 -13.49
C SER A 183 -11.50 4.78 -13.28
N LYS A 184 -10.85 3.64 -13.53
CA LYS A 184 -9.41 3.47 -13.43
C LYS A 184 -8.76 4.00 -14.71
N VAL A 185 -8.18 5.19 -14.66
CA VAL A 185 -7.31 5.70 -15.73
C VAL A 185 -6.05 4.82 -15.74
N PHE A 186 -5.87 4.06 -16.80
CA PHE A 186 -4.64 3.30 -17.06
C PHE A 186 -3.74 4.18 -17.93
N TYR A 187 -2.59 4.60 -17.40
CA TYR A 187 -1.50 5.13 -18.22
C TYR A 187 -0.88 3.97 -19.00
N SER A 188 -0.60 4.22 -20.28
CA SER A 188 -0.08 3.20 -21.21
C SER A 188 1.44 3.02 -21.04
N GLU A 189 1.96 1.84 -21.37
CA GLU A 189 3.41 1.56 -21.30
C GLU A 189 4.26 2.53 -22.15
N ASP A 190 3.68 3.10 -23.21
CA ASP A 190 4.34 4.07 -24.09
C ASP A 190 4.47 5.47 -23.45
N GLU A 191 3.55 5.88 -22.58
CA GLU A 191 3.67 7.13 -21.80
C GLU A 191 4.73 7.00 -20.70
N LEU A 192 4.89 5.80 -20.14
CA LEU A 192 5.90 5.51 -19.13
C LEU A 192 7.31 5.52 -19.73
N LYS A 193 7.48 5.08 -20.98
CA LYS A 193 8.79 5.03 -21.65
C LYS A 193 9.31 6.42 -22.00
N LYS A 194 8.43 7.33 -22.46
CA LYS A 194 8.78 8.74 -22.75
C LYS A 194 9.26 9.52 -21.51
N PHE A 195 8.91 9.08 -20.31
CA PHE A 195 9.31 9.73 -19.05
C PHE A 195 10.74 9.35 -18.59
N PHE A 196 11.33 8.27 -19.14
CA PHE A 196 12.68 7.82 -18.78
C PHE A 196 13.79 8.36 -19.68
N ASP A 197 13.47 8.89 -20.86
CA ASP A 197 14.47 9.33 -21.85
C ASP A 197 14.88 10.82 -21.70
N ASP A 198 14.12 11.64 -20.97
CA ASP A 198 14.50 13.05 -20.74
C ASP A 198 15.34 13.19 -19.45
N GLU A 199 16.66 13.18 -19.70
CA GLU A 199 17.75 13.88 -19.01
C GLU A 199 17.75 13.89 -17.47
N TRP A 200 18.62 13.05 -16.89
CA TRP A 200 19.17 13.31 -15.57
C TRP A 200 20.68 13.05 -15.57
N GLU A 201 21.45 14.08 -15.94
CA GLU A 201 22.85 14.21 -15.50
C GLU A 201 22.87 14.46 -13.98
N ASP A 202 23.76 13.75 -13.31
CA ASP A 202 24.03 13.84 -11.88
C ASP A 202 24.58 15.22 -11.49
N SER A 203 24.03 15.81 -10.43
CA SER A 203 24.73 16.79 -9.55
C SER A 203 24.09 16.84 -8.17
#